data_AF-A0AAW4WCY0-F1
#
_entry.id   AF-A0AAW4WCY0-F1
#
_cell.length_a   1.000
_cell.length_b   1.000
_cell.length_c   1.000
_cell.angle_alpha   90.00
_cell.angle_beta   90.00
_cell.angle_gamma   90.00
#
_symmetry.space_group_name_H-M   'P 1'
#
loop_
_entity.id
_entity.type
_entity.pdbx_description
1 polymer ?
#
loop_
_entity_poly.entity_id
_entity_poly.type
_entity_poly.pdbx_seq_one_letter_code
_entity_poly.pdbx_strand_id
1 'polypeptide(L)'
;MQSKKLPQLEEYFSYDRLEKASKKLHLNPTVPENEERLMNLHNHLIWHSYCPGKDETADAIFCTAIRDVMNEYSLQKEDIPIIYVAYLNILVS
;
A
#
# COMPACT_ATOMS: atom_id res chain seq x y z
N MET A 1 -11.57 -25.56 11.42
CA MET A 1 -10.79 -24.31 11.26
C MET A 1 -11.25 -23.68 9.96
N GLN A 2 -11.89 -22.50 9.99
CA GLN A 2 -12.15 -21.77 8.74
C GLN A 2 -10.79 -21.31 8.20
N SER A 3 -10.48 -21.68 6.96
CA SER A 3 -9.30 -21.15 6.27
C SER A 3 -9.45 -19.64 6.14
N LYS A 4 -8.47 -18.90 6.64
CA LYS A 4 -8.41 -17.45 6.47
C LYS A 4 -8.30 -17.15 4.97
N LYS A 5 -9.24 -16.36 4.44
CA LYS A 5 -9.16 -15.90 3.04
C LYS A 5 -8.03 -14.87 2.97
N LEU A 6 -6.99 -15.15 2.18
CA LEU A 6 -5.93 -14.20 1.90
C LEU A 6 -6.27 -13.41 0.63
N PRO A 7 -5.89 -12.12 0.54
CA PRO A 7 -5.98 -11.38 -0.71
C PRO A 7 -5.06 -12.01 -1.76
N GLN A 8 -5.46 -11.92 -3.03
CA GLN A 8 -4.53 -12.13 -4.14
C GLN A 8 -3.43 -11.05 -4.11
N LEU A 9 -2.27 -11.30 -4.72
CA LEU A 9 -1.14 -10.35 -4.65
C LEU A 9 -1.50 -8.98 -5.24
N GLU A 10 -2.28 -8.98 -6.32
CA GLU A 10 -2.78 -7.79 -7.02
C GLU A 10 -3.85 -7.04 -6.21
N GLU A 11 -4.54 -7.72 -5.29
CA GLU A 11 -5.56 -7.12 -4.43
C GLU A 11 -4.96 -6.29 -3.29
N TYR A 12 -3.69 -6.50 -2.92
CA TYR A 12 -3.05 -5.72 -1.86
C TYR A 12 -2.98 -4.23 -2.19
N PHE A 13 -2.66 -3.90 -3.45
CA PHE A 13 -2.40 -2.53 -3.88
C PHE A 13 -3.01 -2.24 -5.25
N SER A 14 -4.31 -2.47 -5.41
CA SER A 14 -5.03 -1.93 -6.57
C SER A 14 -4.99 -0.40 -6.55
N TYR A 15 -5.08 0.21 -7.74
CA TYR A 15 -5.13 1.67 -7.85
C TYR A 15 -6.23 2.28 -6.97
N ASP A 16 -7.42 1.70 -6.95
CA ASP A 16 -8.55 2.15 -6.11
C ASP A 16 -8.22 2.15 -4.61
N ARG A 17 -7.47 1.15 -4.13
CA ARG A 17 -7.04 1.08 -2.72
C ARG A 17 -6.04 2.18 -2.40
N LEU A 18 -5.08 2.43 -3.30
CA LEU A 18 -4.10 3.51 -3.14
C LEU A 18 -4.77 4.88 -3.20
N GLU A 19 -5.73 5.07 -4.11
CA GLU A 19 -6.51 6.31 -4.22
C GLU A 19 -7.34 6.54 -2.94
N LYS A 20 -7.99 5.50 -2.41
CA LYS A 20 -8.72 5.57 -1.13
C LYS A 20 -7.80 5.91 0.05
N ALA A 21 -6.60 5.31 0.10
CA ALA A 21 -5.60 5.62 1.12
C ALA A 21 -5.11 7.07 1.01
N SER A 22 -4.87 7.57 -0.20
CA SER A 22 -4.51 8.96 -0.48
C SER A 22 -5.60 9.94 -0.02
N LYS A 23 -6.87 9.65 -0.30
CA LYS A 23 -8.01 10.45 0.20
C LYS A 23 -8.07 10.52 1.72
N LYS A 24 -7.75 9.42 2.43
CA LYS A 24 -7.68 9.39 3.91
C LYS A 24 -6.56 10.28 4.47
N LEU A 25 -5.52 10.54 3.68
CA LEU A 25 -4.42 11.44 4.00
C LEU A 25 -4.71 12.89 3.59
N HIS A 26 -5.95 13.21 3.21
CA HIS A 26 -6.37 14.53 2.74
C HIS A 26 -5.65 15.01 1.46
N LEU A 27 -5.08 14.08 0.70
CA LEU A 27 -4.52 14.37 -0.61
C LEU A 27 -5.65 14.40 -1.64
N ASN A 28 -5.64 15.41 -2.51
CA ASN A 28 -6.57 15.46 -3.62
C ASN A 28 -5.97 14.73 -4.84
N PRO A 29 -6.49 13.54 -5.23
CA PRO A 29 -5.96 12.77 -6.34
C PRO A 29 -6.23 13.40 -7.71
N THR A 30 -7.08 14.44 -7.81
CA THR A 30 -7.31 15.16 -9.08
C THR A 30 -6.27 16.25 -9.33
N VAL A 31 -5.36 16.50 -8.38
CA VAL A 31 -4.18 17.34 -8.61
C VAL A 31 -3.17 16.52 -9.40
N PRO A 32 -2.67 17.00 -10.56
CA PRO A 32 -1.80 16.21 -11.44
C PRO A 32 -0.60 15.56 -10.75
N GLU A 33 0.04 16.27 -9.83
CA GLU A 33 1.17 15.74 -9.06
C GLU A 33 0.78 14.54 -8.17
N ASN A 34 -0.41 14.58 -7.57
CA ASN A 34 -0.89 13.48 -6.72
C ASN A 34 -1.36 12.29 -7.55
N GLU A 35 -1.97 12.55 -8.71
CA GLU A 35 -2.32 11.51 -9.68
C GLU A 35 -1.06 10.78 -10.18
N GLU A 36 -0.05 11.55 -10.62
CA GLU A 36 1.24 11.00 -11.07
C GLU A 36 1.91 10.18 -9.95
N ARG A 37 1.94 10.71 -8.72
CA ARG A 37 2.46 9.99 -7.55
C ARG A 37 1.73 8.67 -7.31
N LEU A 38 0.40 8.66 -7.40
CA LEU A 38 -0.41 7.46 -7.22
C LEU A 38 -0.15 6.42 -8.32
N MET A 39 -0.08 6.85 -9.59
CA MET A 39 0.25 5.96 -10.70
C MET A 39 1.66 5.37 -10.56
N ASN A 40 2.64 6.21 -10.20
CA ASN A 40 4.01 5.76 -9.99
C ASN A 40 4.12 4.78 -8.83
N LEU A 41 3.48 5.08 -7.68
CA LEU A 41 3.43 4.17 -6.53
C LEU A 41 2.80 2.82 -6.91
N HIS A 42 1.66 2.84 -7.61
CA HIS A 42 1.00 1.63 -8.09
C HIS A 42 1.94 0.78 -8.95
N ASN A 43 2.58 1.40 -9.95
CA ASN A 43 3.51 0.71 -10.84
C ASN A 43 4.72 0.13 -10.08
N HIS A 44 5.28 0.89 -9.14
CA HIS A 44 6.38 0.42 -8.32
C HIS A 44 6.02 -0.77 -7.43
N LEU A 45 4.80 -0.81 -6.90
CA LEU A 45 4.32 -1.92 -6.08
C LEU A 45 4.07 -3.19 -6.93
N ILE A 46 3.45 -3.04 -8.11
CA ILE A 46 3.20 -4.14 -9.06
C ILE A 46 4.52 -4.73 -9.58
N TRP A 47 5.49 -3.88 -9.92
CA TRP A 47 6.80 -4.32 -10.42
C TRP A 47 7.83 -4.58 -9.31
N HIS A 48 7.43 -4.54 -8.05
CA HIS A 48 8.31 -4.80 -6.91
C HIS A 48 9.59 -3.94 -6.92
N SER A 49 9.48 -2.69 -7.37
CA SER A 49 10.58 -1.72 -7.47
C SER A 49 10.41 -0.53 -6.51
N TYR A 50 9.39 -0.58 -5.64
CA TYR A 50 9.16 0.43 -4.62
C TYR A 50 10.34 0.53 -3.65
N CYS A 51 10.81 1.75 -3.41
CA CYS A 51 11.93 2.06 -2.52
C CYS A 51 11.44 2.95 -1.38
N PRO A 52 11.21 2.38 -0.18
CA PRO A 52 10.72 3.14 0.97
C PRO A 52 11.70 4.22 1.43
N GLY A 53 11.19 5.34 1.95
CA GLY A 53 11.98 6.46 2.47
C GLY A 53 12.42 7.47 1.41
N LYS A 54 11.95 7.33 0.15
CA LYS A 54 12.27 8.26 -0.95
C LYS A 54 11.20 9.34 -1.16
N ASP A 55 9.94 9.02 -0.88
CA ASP A 55 8.82 9.95 -0.99
C ASP A 55 7.90 9.69 0.21
N GLU A 56 7.94 10.59 1.19
CA GLU A 56 7.17 10.49 2.44
C GLU A 56 5.66 10.38 2.18
N THR A 57 5.17 11.01 1.11
CA THR A 57 3.75 10.97 0.74
C THR A 57 3.40 9.59 0.19
N ALA A 58 4.23 9.04 -0.70
CA ALA A 58 4.05 7.69 -1.22
C ALA A 58 4.15 6.64 -0.09
N ASP A 59 5.08 6.84 0.84
CA ASP A 59 5.27 5.99 2.02
C ASP A 59 4.03 6.01 2.93
N ALA A 60 3.46 7.19 3.17
CA ALA A 60 2.24 7.34 3.93
C ALA A 60 1.04 6.65 3.24
N ILE A 61 0.92 6.77 1.92
CA ILE A 61 -0.14 6.11 1.12
C ILE A 61 0.01 4.59 1.23
N PHE A 62 1.21 4.07 1.00
CA PHE A 62 1.51 2.64 1.12
C PHE A 62 1.16 2.12 2.53
N CYS A 63 1.62 2.79 3.59
CA CYS A 63 1.35 2.41 4.98
C CYS A 63 -0.15 2.44 5.30
N THR A 64 -0.88 3.40 4.76
CA THR A 64 -2.33 3.49 4.96
C THR A 64 -3.05 2.37 4.22
N ALA A 65 -2.70 2.11 2.97
CA ALA A 65 -3.31 1.07 2.16
C ALA A 65 -3.07 -0.33 2.73
N ILE A 66 -1.85 -0.65 3.17
CA ILE A 66 -1.56 -1.97 3.74
C ILE A 66 -2.27 -2.20 5.06
N ARG A 67 -2.38 -1.17 5.92
CA ARG A 67 -3.18 -1.24 7.16
C ARG A 67 -4.66 -1.48 6.86
N ASP A 68 -5.20 -0.86 5.82
CA ASP A 68 -6.58 -1.10 5.39
C ASP A 68 -6.80 -2.55 4.96
N VAL A 69 -5.89 -3.12 4.15
CA VAL A 69 -5.96 -4.53 3.73
C VAL A 69 -5.84 -5.46 4.93
N MET A 70 -4.91 -5.17 5.85
CA MET A 70 -4.77 -5.93 7.09
C MET A 70 -6.06 -5.93 7.90
N ASN A 71 -6.71 -4.77 8.05
CA ASN A 71 -7.96 -4.68 8.79
C ASN A 71 -9.11 -5.42 8.08
N GLU A 72 -9.24 -5.24 6.76
CA GLU A 72 -10.32 -5.84 5.95
C GLU A 72 -10.27 -7.37 5.97
N TYR A 73 -9.09 -7.96 5.87
CA TYR A 73 -8.89 -9.41 5.86
C TYR A 73 -8.46 -9.96 7.23
N SER A 74 -8.47 -9.12 8.28
CA SER A 74 -8.00 -9.46 9.63
C SER A 74 -6.58 -10.08 9.65
N LEU A 75 -5.68 -9.59 8.80
CA LEU A 75 -4.30 -10.08 8.63
C LEU A 75 -3.42 -9.64 9.80
N GLN A 76 -2.54 -10.55 10.22
CA GLN A 76 -1.36 -10.23 11.02
C GLN A 76 -0.16 -10.04 10.10
N LYS A 77 0.96 -9.55 10.64
CA LYS A 77 2.16 -9.27 9.85
C LYS A 77 2.70 -10.52 9.14
N GLU A 78 2.51 -11.69 9.74
CA GLU A 78 2.94 -12.99 9.23
C GLU A 78 2.11 -13.47 8.02
N ASP A 79 0.91 -12.91 7.84
CA ASP A 79 0.03 -13.23 6.71
C ASP A 79 0.33 -12.37 5.46
N ILE A 80 1.16 -11.34 5.60
CA ILE A 80 1.48 -10.39 4.53
C ILE A 80 2.67 -10.93 3.70
N PRO A 81 2.65 -10.77 2.36
CA PRO A 81 3.81 -11.04 1.52
C PRO A 81 5.09 -10.41 2.08
N ILE A 82 6.16 -11.22 2.16
CA ILE A 82 7.42 -10.85 2.80
C ILE A 82 8.03 -9.55 2.25
N ILE A 83 7.79 -9.25 0.97
CA ILE A 83 8.26 -8.03 0.32
C ILE A 83 7.64 -6.77 0.94
N TYR A 84 6.33 -6.78 1.22
CA TYR A 84 5.66 -5.65 1.83
C TYR A 84 6.00 -5.52 3.32
N VAL A 85 6.26 -6.65 3.99
CA VAL A 85 6.81 -6.65 5.36
C VAL A 85 8.19 -5.99 5.39
N ALA A 86 9.05 -6.28 4.41
CA ALA A 86 10.36 -5.64 4.29
C ALA A 86 10.23 -4.11 4.12
N TYR A 87 9.31 -3.65 3.27
CA TYR A 87 9.04 -2.23 3.12
C TYR A 87 8.55 -1.57 4.40
N LEU A 88 7.59 -2.20 5.09
CA LEU A 88 7.07 -1.74 6.38
C LEU A 88 8.17 -1.62 7.44
N ASN A 89 9.09 -2.57 7.50
CA ASN A 89 10.18 -2.54 8.47
C ASN A 89 11.13 -1.34 8.27
N ILE A 90 11.35 -0.93 7.02
CA ILE A 90 12.19 0.24 6.69
C ILE A 90 11.47 1.54 7.08
N LEU A 91 10.15 1.60 6.93
CA LEU A 91 9.37 2.81 7.23
C LEU A 91 9.09 3.02 8.73
N VAL A 92 9.24 1.98 9.55
CA VAL A 92 8.99 2.02 10.99
C VAL A 92 10.29 2.04 11.81
N SER A 93 11.46 1.90 11.16
CA SER A 93 12.79 1.98 11.78
C SER A 93 13.29 3.41 11.92
#